data_AF-A0A6I5NTA4-F1
#
_entry.id   AF-A0A6I5NTA4-F1
#
_cell.length_a   1.000
_cell.length_b   1.000
_cell.length_c   1.000
_cell.angle_alpha   90.00
_cell.angle_beta   90.00
_cell.angle_gamma   90.00
#
_symmetry.space_group_name_H-M   'P 1'
#
loop_
_entity.id
_entity.type
_entity.pdbx_description
1 polymer ?
#
loop_
_entity_poly.entity_id
_entity_poly.type
_entity_poly.pdbx_seq_one_letter_code
_entity_poly.pdbx_strand_id
1 'polypeptide(L)'
;MDIGALEPFKPYLDFVHPIFMWVLLALSVYAMYLGFKIRKTRSAEGDEKKALIKGKFNVRHHQWGSALLALMVLGCIGGMGATYVSNGKLFVGPHLLVGLGMTGMIATSAALVPFMQKGNDTARSVHIALNVTLVGLFGWQAITGVQIVQRLLEKFGS
;
A
#
# COMPACT_ATOMS: atom_id res chain seq x y z
N MET A 1 4.28 30.78 -0.20
CA MET A 1 3.35 30.31 0.84
C MET A 1 4.12 30.32 2.13
N ASP A 2 3.69 31.11 3.11
CA ASP A 2 4.31 31.11 4.43
C ASP A 2 3.96 29.78 5.14
N ILE A 3 4.97 28.95 5.33
CA ILE A 3 4.87 27.64 5.99
C ILE A 3 5.51 27.68 7.39
N GLY A 4 5.60 28.88 8.01
CA GLY A 4 6.34 29.11 9.26
C GLY A 4 5.99 28.17 10.42
N ALA A 5 4.76 27.65 10.48
CA ALA A 5 4.37 26.65 11.49
C ALA A 5 4.99 25.25 11.28
N LEU A 6 5.39 24.92 10.04
CA LEU A 6 5.94 23.62 9.65
C LEU A 6 7.47 23.62 9.49
N GLU A 7 8.11 24.79 9.51
CA GLU A 7 9.56 24.92 9.37
C GLU A 7 10.37 24.02 10.34
N PRO A 8 10.04 23.97 11.65
CA PRO A 8 10.78 23.12 12.58
C PRO A 8 10.67 21.62 12.27
N PHE A 9 9.61 21.21 11.58
CA PHE A 9 9.31 19.81 11.29
C PHE A 9 9.85 19.36 9.93
N LYS A 10 10.24 20.30 9.07
CA LYS A 10 10.71 20.05 7.70
C LYS A 10 11.77 18.96 7.59
N PRO A 11 12.79 18.87 8.47
CA PRO A 11 13.79 17.80 8.40
C PRO A 11 13.21 16.40 8.66
N TYR A 12 12.10 16.29 9.38
CA TYR A 12 11.48 15.01 9.73
C TYR A 12 10.41 14.58 8.73
N LEU A 13 9.72 15.54 8.08
CA LEU A 13 8.63 15.27 7.14
C LEU A 13 9.06 14.36 5.98
N ASP A 14 10.30 14.52 5.51
CA ASP A 14 10.85 13.72 4.41
C ASP A 14 11.08 12.25 4.79
N PHE A 15 11.18 11.92 6.09
CA PHE A 15 11.39 10.56 6.59
C PHE A 15 10.12 9.86 7.07
N VAL A 16 9.06 10.61 7.39
CA VAL A 16 7.77 10.04 7.82
C VAL A 16 7.20 9.14 6.73
N HIS A 17 7.18 9.61 5.47
CA HIS A 17 6.63 8.84 4.36
C HIS A 17 7.40 7.52 4.12
N PRO A 18 8.73 7.49 3.97
CA PRO A 18 9.48 6.24 3.85
C PRO A 18 9.22 5.22 4.97
N ILE A 19 9.24 5.66 6.23
CA ILE A 19 8.99 4.76 7.38
C ILE A 19 7.57 4.20 7.33
N PHE A 20 6.60 5.07 7.09
CA PHE A 20 5.20 4.68 6.94
C PHE A 20 5.01 3.67 5.80
N MET A 21 5.69 3.87 4.67
CA MET A 21 5.61 2.98 3.51
C MET A 21 6.18 1.58 3.80
N TRP A 22 7.22 1.45 4.62
CA TRP A 22 7.71 0.14 5.06
C TRP A 22 6.70 -0.63 5.92
N VAL A 23 6.07 0.06 6.88
CA VAL A 23 4.98 -0.53 7.68
C VAL A 23 3.84 -0.98 6.76
N LEU A 24 3.50 -0.13 5.80
CA LEU A 24 2.41 -0.39 4.87
C LEU A 24 2.72 -1.55 3.90
N LEU A 25 3.97 -1.69 3.48
CA LEU A 25 4.45 -2.84 2.70
C LEU A 25 4.28 -4.14 3.51
N ALA A 26 4.68 -4.16 4.78
CA ALA A 26 4.49 -5.32 5.65
C ALA A 26 3.00 -5.68 5.80
N LEU A 27 2.13 -4.67 6.00
CA LEU A 27 0.68 -4.88 6.04
C LEU A 27 0.13 -5.44 4.72
N SER A 28 0.66 -5.00 3.57
CA SER A 28 0.24 -5.50 2.26
C SER A 28 0.61 -6.98 2.05
N VAL A 29 1.81 -7.39 2.49
CA VAL A 29 2.24 -8.79 2.47
C VAL A 29 1.38 -9.65 3.39
N TYR A 30 1.05 -9.13 4.57
CA TYR A 30 0.15 -9.81 5.49
C TYR A 30 -1.28 -9.92 4.93
N ALA A 31 -1.82 -8.88 4.28
CA ALA A 31 -3.11 -8.95 3.61
C ALA A 31 -3.10 -9.99 2.47
N MET A 32 -2.01 -10.07 1.71
CA MET A 32 -1.81 -11.10 0.69
C MET A 32 -1.81 -12.51 1.31
N TYR A 33 -1.12 -12.72 2.44
CA TYR A 33 -1.16 -13.98 3.19
C TYR A 33 -2.60 -14.38 3.58
N LEU A 34 -3.40 -13.44 4.07
CA LEU A 34 -4.82 -13.70 4.37
C LEU A 34 -5.60 -14.08 3.10
N GLY A 35 -5.33 -13.43 1.97
CA GLY A 35 -5.89 -13.77 0.66
C GLY A 35 -5.59 -15.21 0.24
N PHE A 36 -4.34 -15.65 0.40
CA PHE A 36 -3.95 -17.05 0.14
C PHE A 36 -4.68 -18.04 1.06
N LYS A 37 -4.83 -17.71 2.35
CA LYS A 37 -5.60 -18.56 3.27
C LYS A 37 -7.06 -18.69 2.85
N ILE A 38 -7.70 -17.62 2.38
CA ILE A 38 -9.07 -17.68 1.83
C ILE A 38 -9.15 -18.61 0.63
N ARG A 39 -8.20 -18.50 -0.31
CA ARG A 39 -8.14 -19.40 -1.47
C ARG A 39 -7.98 -20.86 -1.02
N LYS A 40 -7.10 -21.11 -0.04
CA LYS A 40 -6.88 -22.45 0.53
C LYS A 40 -8.14 -23.01 1.19
N THR A 41 -8.92 -22.19 1.90
CA THR A 41 -10.19 -22.62 2.51
C THR A 41 -11.20 -23.14 1.48
N ARG A 42 -11.16 -22.64 0.24
CA ARG A 42 -12.06 -23.08 -0.84
C ARG A 42 -11.70 -24.47 -1.38
N SER A 43 -10.42 -24.82 -1.38
CA SER A 43 -9.92 -26.10 -1.91
C SER A 43 -9.65 -27.16 -0.83
N ALA A 44 -9.65 -26.78 0.45
CA ALA A 44 -9.41 -27.71 1.56
C ALA A 44 -10.66 -28.54 1.88
N GLU A 45 -10.44 -29.72 2.46
CA GLU A 45 -11.46 -30.68 2.88
C GLU A 45 -11.26 -31.12 4.33
N GLY A 46 -12.22 -31.87 4.89
CA GLY A 46 -12.12 -32.47 6.22
C GLY A 46 -11.81 -31.49 7.35
N ASP A 47 -10.94 -31.90 8.27
CA ASP A 47 -10.61 -31.13 9.47
C ASP A 47 -9.75 -29.90 9.17
N GLU A 48 -8.96 -29.92 8.09
CA GLU A 48 -8.21 -28.75 7.64
C GLU A 48 -9.17 -27.62 7.26
N LYS A 49 -10.23 -27.91 6.50
CA LYS A 49 -11.25 -26.91 6.15
C LYS A 49 -11.90 -26.32 7.40
N LYS A 50 -12.26 -27.15 8.37
CA LYS A 50 -12.86 -26.70 9.64
C LYS A 50 -11.92 -25.75 10.39
N ALA A 51 -10.62 -26.08 10.47
CA ALA A 51 -9.61 -25.23 11.10
C ALA A 51 -9.46 -23.89 10.36
N LEU A 52 -9.45 -23.90 9.04
CA LEU A 52 -9.35 -22.70 8.22
C LEU A 52 -10.58 -21.77 8.34
N ILE A 53 -11.78 -22.34 8.42
CA ILE A 53 -13.03 -21.58 8.64
C ILE A 53 -12.99 -20.87 10.00
N LYS A 54 -12.55 -21.56 11.07
CA LYS A 54 -12.38 -20.96 12.41
C LYS A 54 -11.45 -19.74 12.41
N GLY A 55 -10.46 -19.72 11.51
CA GLY A 55 -9.52 -18.61 11.35
C GLY A 55 -10.12 -17.30 10.83
N LYS A 56 -11.35 -17.31 10.29
CA LYS A 56 -12.09 -16.12 9.80
C LYS A 56 -11.25 -15.23 8.86
N PHE A 57 -10.43 -15.85 8.00
CA PHE A 57 -9.48 -15.15 7.13
C PHE A 57 -10.15 -14.16 6.16
N ASN A 58 -11.37 -14.44 5.72
CA ASN A 58 -12.19 -13.53 4.90
C ASN A 58 -12.49 -12.21 5.61
N VAL A 59 -12.90 -12.25 6.88
CA VAL A 59 -13.21 -11.06 7.68
C VAL A 59 -11.94 -10.25 7.92
N ARG A 60 -10.86 -10.92 8.33
CA ARG A 60 -9.57 -10.27 8.56
C ARG A 60 -9.02 -9.63 7.30
N HIS A 61 -9.09 -10.32 6.16
CA HIS A 61 -8.61 -9.78 4.88
C HIS A 61 -9.41 -8.54 4.48
N HIS A 62 -10.74 -8.56 4.68
CA HIS A 62 -11.56 -7.38 4.41
C HIS A 62 -11.19 -6.20 5.32
N GLN A 63 -11.07 -6.41 6.63
CA GLN A 63 -10.70 -5.36 7.59
C GLN A 63 -9.32 -4.75 7.30
N TRP A 64 -8.31 -5.60 7.15
CA TRP A 64 -6.95 -5.17 6.87
C TRP A 64 -6.81 -4.60 5.45
N GLY A 65 -7.56 -5.10 4.48
CA GLY A 65 -7.63 -4.54 3.13
C GLY A 65 -8.23 -3.14 3.10
N SER A 66 -9.32 -2.90 3.85
CA SER A 66 -9.93 -1.57 4.00
C SER A 66 -8.99 -0.58 4.70
N ALA A 67 -8.29 -1.03 5.75
CA ALA A 67 -7.28 -0.21 6.41
C ALA A 67 -6.11 0.11 5.46
N LEU A 68 -5.62 -0.89 4.71
CA LEU A 68 -4.55 -0.72 3.73
C LEU A 68 -4.92 0.29 2.64
N LEU A 69 -6.15 0.24 2.12
CA LEU A 69 -6.67 1.24 1.18
C LEU A 69 -6.57 2.66 1.74
N ALA A 70 -7.14 2.89 2.93
CA ALA A 70 -7.16 4.22 3.55
C ALA A 70 -5.73 4.72 3.81
N LEU A 71 -4.89 3.87 4.39
CA LEU A 71 -3.51 4.20 4.71
C LEU A 71 -2.65 4.46 3.46
N MET A 72 -2.84 3.70 2.38
CA MET A 72 -2.11 3.91 1.12
C MET A 72 -2.49 5.23 0.45
N VAL A 73 -3.79 5.55 0.41
CA VAL A 73 -4.27 6.84 -0.12
C VAL A 73 -3.71 8.00 0.70
N LEU A 74 -3.84 7.96 2.03
CA LEU A 74 -3.35 9.00 2.91
C LEU A 74 -1.83 9.11 2.88
N GLY A 75 -1.11 7.99 2.81
CA GLY A 75 0.35 7.98 2.71
C GLY A 75 0.86 8.55 1.39
N CYS A 76 0.16 8.33 0.28
CA CYS A 76 0.47 8.96 -1.01
C CYS A 76 0.26 10.47 -0.94
N ILE A 77 -0.90 10.93 -0.45
CA ILE A 77 -1.21 12.35 -0.28
C ILE A 77 -0.21 13.01 0.66
N GLY A 78 0.10 12.38 1.80
CA GLY A 78 1.06 12.85 2.78
C GLY A 78 2.48 12.93 2.23
N GLY A 79 2.92 11.94 1.45
CA GLY A 79 4.25 11.96 0.81
C GLY A 79 4.40 13.07 -0.22
N MET A 80 3.37 13.29 -1.04
CA MET A 80 3.32 14.43 -1.96
C MET A 80 3.32 15.76 -1.19
N GLY A 81 2.49 15.86 -0.15
CA GLY A 81 2.41 17.05 0.71
C GLY A 81 3.75 17.38 1.37
N ALA A 82 4.41 16.39 1.98
CA ALA A 82 5.74 16.54 2.56
C ALA A 82 6.76 17.02 1.53
N THR A 83 6.80 16.37 0.35
CA THR A 83 7.70 16.78 -0.75
C THR A 83 7.48 18.25 -1.15
N TYR A 84 6.21 18.66 -1.30
CA TYR A 84 5.86 20.01 -1.69
C TYR A 84 6.21 21.04 -0.61
N VAL A 85 5.95 20.76 0.66
CA VAL A 85 6.35 21.63 1.78
C VAL A 85 7.88 21.75 1.87
N SER A 86 8.59 20.65 1.67
CA SER A 86 10.05 20.62 1.75
C SER A 86 10.73 21.35 0.59
N ASN A 87 10.18 21.25 -0.62
CA ASN A 87 10.87 21.65 -1.86
C ASN A 87 10.17 22.76 -2.66
N GLY A 88 8.95 23.15 -2.30
CA GLY A 88 8.12 24.09 -3.05
C GLY A 88 7.58 23.56 -4.38
N LYS A 89 7.83 22.29 -4.71
CA LYS A 89 7.36 21.60 -5.92
C LYS A 89 7.31 20.09 -5.74
N LEU A 90 6.57 19.42 -6.60
CA LEU A 90 6.62 17.96 -6.74
C LEU A 90 7.63 17.55 -7.81
N PHE A 91 8.33 16.45 -7.58
CA PHE A 91 9.20 15.84 -8.58
C PHE A 91 8.45 14.75 -9.32
N VAL A 92 8.11 14.99 -10.58
CA VAL A 92 7.43 14.02 -11.44
C VAL A 92 8.44 13.00 -11.97
N GLY A 93 8.66 11.94 -11.20
CA GLY A 93 9.54 10.83 -11.56
C GLY A 93 8.84 9.48 -11.45
N PRO A 94 9.54 8.38 -11.80
CA PRO A 94 8.98 7.03 -11.76
C PRO A 94 8.38 6.65 -10.40
N HIS A 95 8.98 7.09 -9.29
CA HIS A 95 8.48 6.83 -7.93
C HIS A 95 7.06 7.41 -7.74
N LEU A 96 6.87 8.70 -8.04
CA LEU A 96 5.57 9.36 -7.92
C LEU A 96 4.52 8.74 -8.85
N LEU A 97 4.85 8.54 -10.13
CA LEU A 97 3.90 8.02 -11.11
C LEU A 97 3.44 6.58 -10.77
N VAL A 98 4.37 5.72 -10.37
CA VAL A 98 4.04 4.35 -9.93
C VAL A 98 3.25 4.39 -8.62
N GLY A 99 3.60 5.26 -7.66
CA GLY A 99 2.84 5.45 -6.43
C GLY A 99 1.38 5.83 -6.69
N LEU A 100 1.13 6.81 -7.57
CA LEU A 100 -0.22 7.19 -8.00
C LEU A 100 -0.95 6.03 -8.69
N GLY A 101 -0.25 5.30 -9.56
CA GLY A 101 -0.78 4.10 -10.21
C GLY A 101 -1.20 3.03 -9.20
N MET A 102 -0.37 2.79 -8.17
CA MET A 102 -0.69 1.85 -7.09
C MET A 102 -1.90 2.30 -6.27
N THR A 103 -2.03 3.60 -5.97
CA THR A 103 -3.21 4.16 -5.32
C THR A 103 -4.48 3.93 -6.15
N GLY A 104 -4.40 4.11 -7.47
CA GLY A 104 -5.49 3.75 -8.37
C GLY A 104 -5.80 2.25 -8.33
N MET A 105 -4.77 1.40 -8.42
CA MET A 105 -4.93 -0.06 -8.39
C MET A 105 -5.64 -0.56 -7.12
N ILE A 106 -5.25 -0.09 -5.93
CA ILE A 106 -5.89 -0.53 -4.67
C ILE A 106 -7.34 -0.04 -4.57
N ALA A 107 -7.63 1.17 -5.04
CA ALA A 107 -8.99 1.70 -5.06
C ALA A 107 -9.89 0.90 -6.01
N THR A 108 -9.42 0.64 -7.24
CA THR A 108 -10.13 -0.21 -8.21
C THR A 108 -10.31 -1.63 -7.68
N SER A 109 -9.26 -2.20 -7.08
CA SER A 109 -9.28 -3.53 -6.46
C SER A 109 -10.34 -3.62 -5.36
N ALA A 110 -10.45 -2.62 -4.49
CA ALA A 110 -11.48 -2.55 -3.44
C ALA A 110 -12.89 -2.41 -4.03
N ALA A 111 -13.04 -1.63 -5.10
CA ALA A 111 -14.33 -1.46 -5.79
C ALA A 111 -14.88 -2.76 -6.41
N LEU A 112 -14.04 -3.79 -6.61
CA LEU A 112 -14.46 -5.11 -7.10
C LEU A 112 -15.13 -5.99 -6.02
N VAL A 113 -15.00 -5.64 -4.73
CA VAL A 113 -15.48 -6.45 -3.61
C VAL A 113 -16.98 -6.80 -3.69
N PRO A 114 -17.90 -5.86 -3.99
CA PRO A 114 -19.32 -6.18 -4.09
C PRO A 114 -19.64 -7.22 -5.17
N PHE A 115 -18.93 -7.20 -6.29
CA PHE A 115 -19.11 -8.19 -7.37
C PHE A 115 -18.57 -9.57 -6.96
N MET A 116 -17.43 -9.61 -6.28
CA MET A 116 -16.87 -10.86 -5.75
C MET A 116 -17.78 -11.49 -4.69
N GLN A 117 -18.41 -10.68 -3.83
CA GLN A 117 -19.38 -11.14 -2.84
C GLN A 117 -20.62 -11.76 -3.48
N LYS A 118 -21.00 -11.29 -4.68
CA LYS A 118 -22.05 -11.89 -5.52
C LYS A 118 -21.58 -13.10 -6.33
N GLY A 119 -20.38 -13.61 -6.07
CA GLY A 119 -19.85 -14.82 -6.71
C GLY A 119 -19.06 -14.60 -8.00
N ASN A 120 -18.93 -13.37 -8.52
CA ASN A 120 -18.27 -13.12 -9.81
C ASN A 120 -16.78 -13.51 -9.80
N ASP A 121 -16.41 -14.55 -10.55
CA ASP A 121 -15.04 -15.07 -10.65
C ASP A 121 -14.10 -14.20 -11.49
N THR A 122 -14.61 -13.47 -12.48
CA THR A 122 -13.83 -12.50 -13.25
C THR A 122 -13.38 -11.35 -12.35
N ALA A 123 -14.30 -10.76 -11.58
CA ALA A 123 -13.98 -9.72 -10.61
C ALA A 123 -12.94 -10.20 -9.57
N ARG A 124 -13.06 -11.46 -9.15
CA ARG A 124 -12.10 -12.10 -8.25
C ARG A 124 -10.71 -12.24 -8.87
N SER A 125 -10.65 -12.67 -10.12
CA SER A 125 -9.39 -12.83 -10.85
C SER A 125 -8.70 -11.49 -11.08
N VAL A 126 -9.47 -10.45 -11.47
CA VAL A 126 -8.97 -9.08 -11.64
C VAL A 126 -8.49 -8.50 -10.30
N HIS A 127 -9.25 -8.67 -9.22
CA HIS A 127 -8.83 -8.25 -7.88
C HIS A 127 -7.50 -8.89 -7.50
N ILE A 128 -7.34 -10.20 -7.68
CA ILE A 128 -6.07 -10.90 -7.39
C ILE A 128 -4.93 -10.34 -8.25
N ALA A 129 -5.13 -10.19 -9.56
CA ALA A 129 -4.12 -9.68 -10.47
C ALA A 129 -3.65 -8.27 -10.11
N LEU A 130 -4.60 -7.37 -9.80
CA LEU A 130 -4.32 -6.01 -9.35
C LEU A 130 -3.48 -6.01 -8.07
N ASN A 131 -3.86 -6.81 -7.06
CA ASN A 131 -3.14 -6.78 -5.77
C ASN A 131 -1.77 -7.47 -5.83
N VAL A 132 -1.61 -8.53 -6.62
CA VAL A 132 -0.28 -9.16 -6.84
C VAL A 132 0.65 -8.17 -7.54
N THR A 133 0.16 -7.50 -8.58
CA THR A 133 0.90 -6.45 -9.28
C THR A 133 1.25 -5.30 -8.34
N LEU A 134 0.28 -4.85 -7.54
CA LEU A 134 0.48 -3.79 -6.55
C LEU A 134 1.58 -4.14 -5.54
N VAL A 135 1.57 -5.33 -4.95
CA VAL A 135 2.61 -5.72 -3.97
C VAL A 135 3.97 -5.85 -4.65
N GLY A 136 4.04 -6.35 -5.88
CA GLY A 136 5.27 -6.36 -6.67
C GLY A 136 5.82 -4.95 -6.92
N LEU A 137 4.96 -4.03 -7.37
CA LEU A 137 5.31 -2.62 -7.56
C LEU A 137 5.69 -1.97 -6.23
N PHE A 138 5.02 -2.30 -5.13
CA PHE A 138 5.34 -1.75 -3.82
C PHE A 138 6.73 -2.20 -3.34
N GLY A 139 7.07 -3.48 -3.54
CA GLY A 139 8.42 -3.98 -3.27
C GLY A 139 9.48 -3.23 -4.08
N TRP A 140 9.23 -2.97 -5.37
CA TRP A 140 10.11 -2.15 -6.20
C TRP A 140 10.20 -0.69 -5.71
N GLN A 141 9.07 -0.09 -5.32
CA GLN A 141 9.01 1.26 -4.77
C GLN A 141 9.82 1.38 -3.48
N ALA A 142 9.86 0.35 -2.63
CA ALA A 142 10.68 0.35 -1.42
C ALA A 142 12.18 0.51 -1.75
N ILE A 143 12.67 -0.15 -2.81
CA ILE A 143 14.07 -0.02 -3.25
C ILE A 143 14.34 1.39 -3.79
N THR A 144 13.48 1.89 -4.69
CA THR A 144 13.65 3.24 -5.26
C THR A 144 13.49 4.34 -4.22
N GLY A 145 12.66 4.13 -3.19
CA GLY A 145 12.48 5.03 -2.06
C GLY A 145 13.76 5.17 -1.22
N VAL A 146 14.46 4.06 -0.95
CA VAL A 146 15.75 4.10 -0.24
C VAL A 146 16.78 4.91 -1.02
N GLN A 147 16.83 4.77 -2.35
CA GLN A 147 17.73 5.57 -3.20
C GLN A 147 17.43 7.07 -3.13
N ILE A 148 16.15 7.45 -3.01
CA ILE A 148 15.75 8.85 -2.83
C ILE A 148 16.23 9.35 -1.46
N VAL A 149 16.02 8.58 -0.39
CA VAL A 149 16.48 8.93 0.95
C VAL A 149 18.00 9.12 0.98
N GLN A 150 18.77 8.24 0.34
CA GLN A 150 20.23 8.35 0.24
C GLN A 150 20.67 9.67 -0.41
N ARG A 151 20.06 10.05 -1.54
CA ARG A 151 20.34 11.34 -2.22
C ARG A 151 19.98 12.55 -1.37
N LEU A 152 18.97 12.45 -0.50
CA LEU A 152 18.63 13.53 0.43
C LEU A 152 19.69 13.65 1.52
N LEU A 153 20.13 12.53 2.11
CA LEU A 153 21.17 12.51 3.14
C LEU A 153 22.51 13.05 2.61
N GLU A 154 22.89 12.72 1.38
CA GLU A 154 24.10 13.27 0.73
C GLU A 154 24.07 14.80 0.65
N LYS A 155 22.90 15.40 0.38
CA LYS A 155 22.73 16.86 0.33
C LYS A 155 22.78 17.54 1.69
N PHE A 156 22.42 16.84 2.76
CA PHE A 156 22.48 17.38 4.13
C PHE A 156 23.87 17.23 4.76
N GLY A 157 24.68 16.28 4.27
CA GLY A 157 26.05 16.04 4.74
C GLY A 157 27.15 16.84 4.03
N SER A 158 26.81 17.57 2.96
CA SER A 158 27.70 18.46 2.18
C SER A 158 27.44 19.93 2.48
#